data_AF-A0A8S1F4M8-F1
#
_entry.id   AF-A0A8S1F4M8-F1
#
_cell.length_a   1.000
_cell.length_b   1.000
_cell.length_c   1.000
_cell.angle_alpha   90.00
_cell.angle_beta   90.00
_cell.angle_gamma   90.00
#
_symmetry.space_group_name_H-M   'P 1'
#
loop_
_entity.id
_entity.type
_entity.pdbx_description
1 polymer ?
#
loop_
_entity_poly.entity_id
_entity_poly.type
_entity_poly.pdbx_seq_one_letter_code
_entity_poly.pdbx_strand_id
1 'polypeptide(L)'
;MKREHGRDDDRKFPNKRQRNDGFMEAISNGKFELRLLVSSKSAGAIIGKGGDNIKRLRSEFDAHIQVPDSNSPERIINVTADPGVMLDIMKDILPRLEDAQTDKDACEVRVLIHQSHAGALIGRSGSKIKELREKCGARMKIFQHCAPGSTDRVLLTSGDLSSCLKMIENVMAELKEIPIKGPSTPYNPNNYENNRAHDYGGFEGSMSGPPRSMGKGGPPPRSGGYGYSDGRGLGDYGYRGGPPQGYQAGTYGSAGYGGPPPPPANGYYGGVGGYGTGNQTLTTAQVTIPSNLGGTIIGKGGERIARIRQESGAQITLEAAQGQPERIITITGTEHQIHTAQYLLQQCVRTSHEGREQFGPM
;
A
#
# COMPACT_ATOMS: atom_id res chain seq x y z
N MET A 1 50.60 31.43 42.73
CA MET A 1 49.95 31.47 41.40
C MET A 1 49.77 30.05 40.90
N LYS A 2 48.59 29.45 41.12
CA LYS A 2 48.20 28.14 40.58
C LYS A 2 46.95 28.38 39.72
N ARG A 3 47.02 28.02 38.44
CA ARG A 3 45.94 28.20 37.46
C ARG A 3 44.95 27.05 37.58
N GLU A 4 43.68 27.37 37.81
CA GLU A 4 42.57 26.42 37.89
C GLU A 4 42.26 25.83 36.51
N HIS A 5 42.06 24.51 36.47
CA HIS A 5 41.52 23.74 35.35
C HIS A 5 40.03 23.51 35.60
N GLY A 6 39.17 24.27 34.92
CA GLY A 6 37.74 23.98 34.84
C GLY A 6 37.47 23.00 33.69
N ARG A 7 37.07 21.78 34.03
CA ARG A 7 36.49 20.77 33.14
C ARG A 7 34.96 20.86 33.18
N ASP A 8 34.35 20.28 32.15
CA ASP A 8 32.94 19.90 32.01
C ASP A 8 32.00 20.90 31.31
N ASP A 9 32.16 20.93 29.98
CA ASP A 9 31.20 21.46 29.01
C ASP A 9 30.18 20.35 28.65
N ASP A 10 29.30 20.02 29.60
CA ASP A 10 28.15 19.11 29.42
C ASP A 10 27.02 19.81 28.67
N ARG A 11 27.25 20.14 27.39
CA ARG A 11 26.18 20.56 26.48
C ARG A 11 25.38 19.33 26.04
N LYS A 12 24.41 18.94 26.88
CA LYS A 12 23.30 18.05 26.51
C LYS A 12 22.59 18.62 25.29
N PHE A 13 22.74 17.94 24.15
CA PHE A 13 21.91 18.18 22.97
C PHE A 13 20.44 18.00 23.35
N PRO A 14 19.56 18.99 23.13
CA PRO A 14 18.14 18.80 23.36
C PRO A 14 17.63 17.75 22.38
N ASN A 15 17.15 16.66 22.95
CA ASN A 15 16.52 15.55 22.26
C ASN A 15 15.43 16.11 21.32
N LYS A 16 15.56 15.84 20.02
CA LYS A 16 14.73 16.40 18.96
C LYS A 16 13.35 15.74 19.01
N ARG A 17 12.53 16.13 20.01
CA ARG A 17 11.11 15.84 20.03
C ARG A 17 10.52 16.46 18.78
N GLN A 18 10.09 15.61 17.86
CA GLN A 18 9.31 15.97 16.69
C GLN A 18 8.12 16.80 17.19
N ARG A 19 8.12 18.10 16.87
CA ARG A 19 7.08 19.05 17.30
C ARG A 19 5.77 18.66 16.60
N ASN A 20 5.02 17.74 17.19
CA ASN A 20 3.69 17.36 16.72
C ASN A 20 2.67 18.48 16.96
N ASP A 21 2.94 19.39 17.90
CA ASP A 21 2.04 20.50 18.26
C ASP A 21 1.83 21.47 17.09
N GLY A 22 2.91 21.84 16.39
CA GLY A 22 2.82 22.75 15.23
C GLY A 22 2.16 22.13 14.00
N PHE A 23 2.12 20.80 13.91
CA PHE A 23 1.46 20.10 12.79
C PHE A 23 -0.06 20.14 12.92
N MET A 24 -0.59 19.83 14.11
CA MET A 24 -2.03 19.91 14.36
C MET A 24 -2.52 21.36 14.28
N GLU A 25 -1.71 22.31 14.75
CA GLU A 25 -1.98 23.75 14.61
C GLU A 25 -1.96 24.19 13.13
N ALA A 26 -0.98 23.75 12.35
CA ALA A 26 -0.91 24.01 10.91
C ALA A 26 -2.15 23.52 10.14
N ILE A 27 -2.60 22.29 10.40
CA ILE A 27 -3.82 21.76 9.77
C ILE A 27 -5.05 22.55 10.24
N SER A 28 -5.11 22.93 11.52
CA SER A 28 -6.21 23.76 12.05
C SER A 28 -6.25 25.17 11.43
N ASN A 29 -5.10 25.71 11.03
CA ASN A 29 -4.96 26.99 10.33
C ASN A 29 -5.25 26.90 8.82
N GLY A 30 -5.71 25.75 8.33
CA GLY A 30 -6.10 25.56 6.93
C GLY A 30 -4.98 25.15 5.99
N LYS A 31 -3.80 24.76 6.51
CA LYS A 31 -2.74 24.15 5.69
C LYS A 31 -3.19 22.78 5.19
N PHE A 32 -2.81 22.45 3.96
CA PHE A 32 -3.15 21.20 3.30
C PHE A 32 -2.01 20.19 3.44
N GLU A 33 -2.34 18.92 3.68
CA GLU A 33 -1.36 17.82 3.71
C GLU A 33 -1.45 17.02 2.41
N LEU A 34 -0.34 16.93 1.67
CA LEU A 34 -0.20 16.13 0.47
C LEU A 34 0.83 15.03 0.71
N ARG A 35 0.48 13.78 0.38
CA ARG A 35 1.36 12.61 0.52
C ARG A 35 1.70 12.07 -0.85
N LEU A 36 2.96 12.18 -1.25
CA LEU A 36 3.45 11.71 -2.53
C LEU A 36 4.07 10.33 -2.36
N LEU A 37 3.67 9.38 -3.19
CA LEU A 37 4.34 8.09 -3.32
C LEU A 37 5.42 8.23 -4.38
N VAL A 38 6.67 7.98 -4.01
CA VAL A 38 7.83 8.15 -4.90
C VAL A 38 8.73 6.93 -4.85
N SER A 39 9.52 6.70 -5.90
CA SER A 39 10.56 5.68 -5.83
C SER A 39 11.65 6.10 -4.83
N SER A 40 12.37 5.14 -4.26
CA SER A 40 13.52 5.42 -3.39
C SER A 40 14.63 6.21 -4.10
N LYS A 41 14.76 6.06 -5.42
CA LYS A 41 15.68 6.83 -6.26
C LYS A 41 15.25 8.30 -6.38
N SER A 42 13.99 8.55 -6.74
CA SER A 42 13.44 9.90 -6.88
C SER A 42 13.40 10.63 -5.52
N ALA A 43 13.12 9.92 -4.42
CA ALA A 43 13.23 10.46 -3.06
C ALA A 43 14.64 10.98 -2.78
N GLY A 44 15.70 10.24 -3.16
CA GLY A 44 17.08 10.69 -3.03
C GLY A 44 17.37 11.98 -3.80
N ALA A 45 16.83 12.13 -5.01
CA ALA A 45 16.94 13.34 -5.82
C ALA A 45 16.24 14.55 -5.18
N ILE A 46 15.09 14.32 -4.53
CA ILE A 46 14.35 15.37 -3.81
C ILE A 46 15.05 15.76 -2.51
N ILE A 47 15.62 14.81 -1.77
CA ILE A 47 16.41 15.07 -0.56
C ILE A 47 17.64 15.93 -0.89
N GLY A 48 18.33 15.60 -1.98
CA GLY A 48 19.58 16.24 -2.39
C GLY A 48 20.78 15.76 -1.57
N LYS A 49 21.99 16.04 -2.06
CA LYS A 49 23.24 15.71 -1.34
C LYS A 49 23.22 16.36 0.05
N GLY A 50 23.48 15.59 1.11
CA GLY A 50 23.47 16.09 2.49
C GLY A 50 22.11 16.58 3.02
N GLY A 51 21.02 16.32 2.30
CA GLY A 51 19.69 16.84 2.62
C GLY A 51 19.50 18.33 2.31
N ASP A 52 20.40 18.93 1.53
CA ASP A 52 20.42 20.38 1.29
C ASP A 52 19.18 20.87 0.55
N ASN A 53 18.64 20.07 -0.37
CA ASN A 53 17.44 20.46 -1.10
C ASN A 53 16.20 20.47 -0.22
N ILE A 54 15.98 19.44 0.62
CA ILE A 54 14.85 19.45 1.57
C ILE A 54 15.00 20.56 2.62
N LYS A 55 16.23 20.84 3.08
CA LYS A 55 16.45 21.98 3.99
C LYS A 55 16.04 23.29 3.33
N ARG A 56 16.46 23.51 2.08
CA ARG A 56 16.07 24.68 1.28
C ARG A 56 14.56 24.77 1.14
N LEU A 57 13.89 23.70 0.70
CA LEU A 57 12.43 23.69 0.51
C LEU A 57 11.69 24.03 1.82
N ARG A 58 12.16 23.52 2.97
CA ARG A 58 11.58 23.83 4.28
C ARG A 58 11.78 25.29 4.67
N SER A 59 12.97 25.86 4.44
CA SER A 59 13.29 27.24 4.82
C SER A 59 12.72 28.30 3.88
N GLU A 60 12.70 28.00 2.58
CA GLU A 60 12.28 28.93 1.52
C GLU A 60 10.76 29.09 1.47
N PHE A 61 10.03 27.98 1.67
CA PHE A 61 8.58 27.94 1.54
C PHE A 61 7.83 27.89 2.89
N ASP A 62 8.53 27.98 4.03
CA ASP A 62 7.94 27.80 5.38
C ASP A 62 7.01 26.56 5.46
N ALA A 63 7.46 25.48 4.84
CA ALA A 63 6.68 24.26 4.67
C ALA A 63 7.22 23.11 5.51
N HIS A 64 6.30 22.31 6.05
CA HIS A 64 6.66 21.12 6.80
C HIS A 64 6.73 19.92 5.87
N ILE A 65 7.94 19.53 5.50
CA ILE A 65 8.19 18.39 4.59
C ILE A 65 8.81 17.25 5.40
N GLN A 66 8.24 16.05 5.36
CA GLN A 66 8.80 14.85 5.96
C GLN A 66 9.02 13.77 4.90
N VAL A 67 10.15 13.08 5.00
CA VAL A 67 10.46 11.92 4.15
C VAL A 67 10.93 10.81 5.10
N PRO A 68 10.03 9.95 5.56
CA PRO A 68 10.40 8.81 6.39
C PRO A 68 11.33 7.88 5.62
N ASP A 69 12.32 7.33 6.32
CA ASP A 69 13.15 6.27 5.76
C ASP A 69 12.35 4.97 5.68
N SER A 70 12.57 4.25 4.58
CA SER A 70 12.01 2.92 4.36
C SER A 70 13.04 2.03 3.67
N ASN A 71 12.90 0.72 3.90
CA ASN A 71 13.68 -0.33 3.25
C ASN A 71 13.00 -0.86 1.96
N SER A 72 11.91 -0.22 1.54
CA SER A 72 11.14 -0.55 0.34
C SER A 72 11.68 0.20 -0.90
N PRO A 73 11.36 -0.27 -2.11
CA PRO A 73 11.70 0.45 -3.36
C PRO A 73 10.91 1.76 -3.53
N GLU A 74 9.95 2.02 -2.66
CA GLU A 74 9.14 3.23 -2.62
C GLU A 74 9.19 3.91 -1.25
N ARG A 75 8.96 5.23 -1.25
CA ARG A 75 8.98 6.13 -0.09
C ARG A 75 7.80 7.09 -0.17
N ILE A 76 7.48 7.68 0.97
CA ILE A 76 6.44 8.72 1.04
C ILE A 76 7.10 10.06 1.35
N ILE A 77 6.67 11.09 0.63
CA ILE A 77 6.98 12.49 0.95
C ILE A 77 5.69 13.12 1.46
N ASN A 78 5.66 13.48 2.73
CA ASN A 78 4.58 14.26 3.32
C ASN A 78 4.95 15.74 3.20
N VAL A 79 4.09 16.52 2.57
CA VAL A 79 4.21 17.97 2.48
C VAL A 79 3.01 18.57 3.18
N THR A 80 3.23 19.50 4.10
CA THR A 80 2.18 20.29 4.73
C THR A 80 2.49 21.77 4.53
N ALA A 81 1.64 22.44 3.77
CA ALA A 81 1.82 23.84 3.39
C ALA A 81 0.47 24.48 3.02
N ASP A 82 0.45 25.80 2.91
CA ASP A 82 -0.70 26.50 2.33
C ASP A 82 -0.90 26.10 0.85
N PRO A 83 -2.13 26.06 0.32
CA PRO A 83 -2.40 25.58 -1.04
C PRO A 83 -1.57 26.27 -2.14
N GLY A 84 -1.33 27.59 -2.02
CA GLY A 84 -0.48 28.32 -2.96
C GLY A 84 0.98 27.88 -2.89
N VAL A 85 1.52 27.80 -1.67
CA VAL A 85 2.89 27.35 -1.40
C VAL A 85 3.09 25.89 -1.82
N MET A 86 2.08 25.03 -1.61
CA MET A 86 2.10 23.64 -2.05
C MET A 86 2.34 23.53 -3.55
N LEU A 87 1.68 24.35 -4.37
CA LEU A 87 1.89 24.35 -5.82
C LEU A 87 3.31 24.77 -6.21
N ASP A 88 3.90 25.72 -5.48
CA ASP A 88 5.29 26.15 -5.73
C ASP A 88 6.29 25.08 -5.33
N ILE A 89 6.05 24.36 -4.22
CA ILE A 89 6.85 23.18 -3.85
C ILE A 89 6.72 22.09 -4.91
N MET A 90 5.51 21.84 -5.42
CA MET A 90 5.30 20.85 -6.48
C MET A 90 6.00 21.25 -7.77
N LYS A 91 6.05 22.54 -8.14
CA LYS A 91 6.83 23.02 -9.30
C LYS A 91 8.32 22.68 -9.19
N ASP A 92 8.89 22.70 -7.99
CA ASP A 92 10.31 22.36 -7.75
C ASP A 92 10.53 20.84 -7.66
N ILE A 93 9.59 20.10 -7.08
CA ILE A 93 9.69 18.65 -6.86
C ILE A 93 9.43 17.85 -8.13
N LEU A 94 8.40 18.20 -8.91
CA LEU A 94 7.94 17.41 -10.06
C LEU A 94 9.04 17.17 -11.11
N PRO A 95 9.85 18.16 -11.53
CA PRO A 95 10.93 17.92 -12.50
C PRO A 95 12.03 16.97 -11.97
N ARG A 96 12.12 16.78 -10.65
CA ARG A 96 13.09 15.87 -10.02
C ARG A 96 12.55 14.45 -9.86
N LEU A 97 11.25 14.25 -10.09
CA LEU A 97 10.61 12.93 -10.07
C LEU A 97 10.80 12.18 -11.39
N GLU A 98 11.09 12.89 -12.48
CA GLU A 98 11.30 12.30 -13.81
C GLU A 98 12.45 11.28 -13.78
N ASP A 99 12.13 10.02 -14.09
CA ASP A 99 13.13 9.03 -14.41
C ASP A 99 13.63 9.29 -15.83
N ALA A 100 14.95 9.41 -15.99
CA ALA A 100 15.65 9.69 -17.25
C ALA A 100 15.39 8.69 -18.42
N GLN A 101 14.44 7.75 -18.27
CA GLN A 101 14.05 6.76 -19.28
C GLN A 101 12.68 7.00 -19.92
N THR A 102 11.81 7.83 -19.32
CA THR A 102 10.51 8.19 -19.92
C THR A 102 10.66 9.35 -20.89
N ASP A 103 9.80 9.39 -21.92
CA ASP A 103 9.76 10.45 -22.94
C ASP A 103 10.01 11.83 -22.31
N LYS A 104 10.89 12.61 -22.95
CA LYS A 104 11.58 13.81 -22.42
C LYS A 104 10.70 14.93 -21.85
N ASP A 105 9.38 14.83 -21.92
CA ASP A 105 8.43 15.87 -21.52
C ASP A 105 7.28 15.36 -20.64
N ALA A 106 7.25 14.07 -20.27
CA ALA A 106 6.15 13.48 -19.51
C ALA A 106 6.48 13.38 -18.01
N CYS A 107 5.98 14.33 -17.22
CA CYS A 107 6.01 14.27 -15.78
C CYS A 107 4.99 13.25 -15.25
N GLU A 108 5.38 12.41 -14.31
CA GLU A 108 4.51 11.45 -13.63
C GLU A 108 4.55 11.67 -12.11
N VAL A 109 3.38 11.77 -11.48
CA VAL A 109 3.27 11.89 -10.02
C VAL A 109 2.18 10.99 -9.46
N ARG A 110 2.48 10.40 -8.30
CA ARG A 110 1.58 9.52 -7.56
C ARG A 110 1.27 10.14 -6.21
N VAL A 111 -0.02 10.37 -5.97
CA VAL A 111 -0.54 10.97 -4.75
C VAL A 111 -1.34 9.91 -3.99
N LEU A 112 -1.06 9.76 -2.71
CA LEU A 112 -1.84 8.91 -1.81
C LEU A 112 -3.07 9.67 -1.33
N ILE A 113 -4.25 9.11 -1.63
CA ILE A 113 -5.52 9.67 -1.21
C ILE A 113 -6.34 8.60 -0.49
N HIS A 114 -7.12 9.00 0.51
CA HIS A 114 -8.00 8.07 1.19
C HIS A 114 -9.03 7.44 0.21
N GLN A 115 -9.41 6.18 0.41
CA GLN A 115 -10.34 5.48 -0.47
C GLN A 115 -11.71 6.19 -0.66
N SER A 116 -12.19 6.91 0.35
CA SER A 116 -13.42 7.71 0.25
C SER A 116 -13.25 8.91 -0.69
N HIS A 117 -12.10 9.56 -0.63
CA HIS A 117 -11.73 10.64 -1.54
C HIS A 117 -11.57 10.14 -2.97
N ALA A 118 -10.94 8.97 -3.15
CA ALA A 118 -10.84 8.32 -4.44
C ALA A 118 -12.22 8.05 -5.06
N GLY A 119 -13.19 7.56 -4.27
CA GLY A 119 -14.56 7.38 -4.73
C GLY A 119 -15.23 8.69 -5.16
N ALA A 120 -15.01 9.77 -4.41
CA ALA A 120 -15.54 11.09 -4.72
C ALA A 120 -14.92 11.71 -5.98
N LEU A 121 -13.59 11.61 -6.14
CA LEU A 121 -12.87 12.09 -7.32
C LEU A 121 -13.24 11.31 -8.60
N ILE A 122 -13.60 10.03 -8.48
CA ILE A 122 -14.14 9.25 -9.61
C ILE A 122 -15.53 9.77 -9.99
N GLY A 123 -16.40 9.97 -9.00
CA GLY A 123 -17.78 10.38 -9.20
C GLY A 123 -18.68 9.26 -9.73
N ARG A 124 -20.01 9.50 -9.75
CA ARG A 124 -20.98 8.52 -10.25
C ARG A 124 -20.72 8.22 -11.72
N SER A 125 -20.59 6.95 -12.07
CA SER A 125 -20.25 6.50 -13.44
C SER A 125 -18.95 7.10 -14.00
N GLY A 126 -18.03 7.54 -13.14
CA GLY A 126 -16.78 8.17 -13.56
C GLY A 126 -16.94 9.59 -14.10
N SER A 127 -18.03 10.30 -13.79
CA SER A 127 -18.30 11.63 -14.32
C SER A 127 -17.23 12.65 -13.90
N LYS A 128 -16.85 12.65 -12.62
CA LYS A 128 -15.95 13.67 -12.05
C LYS A 128 -14.52 13.50 -12.52
N ILE A 129 -14.03 12.26 -12.62
CA ILE A 129 -12.68 11.99 -13.16
C ILE A 129 -12.60 12.34 -14.66
N LYS A 130 -13.68 12.18 -15.42
CA LYS A 130 -13.72 12.62 -16.83
C LYS A 130 -13.65 14.14 -16.94
N GLU A 131 -14.44 14.85 -16.15
CA GLU A 131 -14.42 16.32 -16.05
C GLU A 131 -13.02 16.85 -15.67
N LEU A 132 -12.38 16.27 -14.64
CA LEU A 132 -11.04 16.67 -14.21
C LEU A 132 -9.97 16.46 -15.31
N ARG A 133 -10.04 15.34 -16.03
CA ARG A 133 -9.14 15.06 -17.16
C ARG A 133 -9.32 16.07 -18.29
N GLU A 134 -10.56 16.40 -18.64
CA GLU A 134 -10.88 17.36 -19.70
C GLU A 134 -10.43 18.78 -19.32
N LYS A 135 -10.71 19.20 -18.07
CA LYS A 135 -10.35 20.52 -17.56
C LYS A 135 -8.83 20.76 -17.49
N CYS A 136 -8.08 19.74 -17.10
CA CYS A 136 -6.63 19.89 -16.86
C CYS A 136 -5.77 19.49 -18.07
N GLY A 137 -6.31 18.72 -19.02
CA GLY A 137 -5.54 18.19 -20.15
C GLY A 137 -4.47 17.16 -19.74
N ALA A 138 -4.56 16.60 -18.52
CA ALA A 138 -3.62 15.61 -18.01
C ALA A 138 -4.26 14.21 -17.98
N ARG A 139 -3.44 13.18 -18.14
CA ARG A 139 -3.88 11.81 -17.86
C ARG A 139 -3.97 11.65 -16.34
N MET A 140 -5.06 11.05 -15.88
CA MET A 140 -5.28 10.76 -14.46
C MET A 140 -5.82 9.34 -14.32
N LYS A 141 -5.25 8.53 -13.44
CA LYS A 141 -5.69 7.16 -13.13
C LYS A 141 -5.73 7.02 -11.62
N ILE A 142 -6.84 6.51 -11.08
CA ILE A 142 -6.93 6.14 -9.67
C ILE A 142 -6.96 4.62 -9.62
N PHE A 143 -6.02 4.01 -8.91
CA PHE A 143 -5.92 2.55 -8.79
C PHE A 143 -7.09 1.99 -7.98
N GLN A 144 -7.58 0.79 -8.34
CA GLN A 144 -8.78 0.21 -7.71
C GLN A 144 -8.50 -0.28 -6.29
N HIS A 145 -7.34 -0.90 -6.09
CA HIS A 145 -6.96 -1.47 -4.80
C HIS A 145 -6.28 -0.42 -3.91
N CYS A 146 -6.54 -0.52 -2.61
CA CYS A 146 -5.78 0.23 -1.62
C CYS A 146 -4.35 -0.30 -1.55
N ALA A 147 -3.41 0.55 -1.18
CA ALA A 147 -2.05 0.15 -0.90
C ALA A 147 -2.02 -0.80 0.32
N PRO A 148 -1.10 -1.78 0.37
CA PRO A 148 -1.09 -2.81 1.41
C PRO A 148 -1.13 -2.27 2.84
N GLY A 149 -1.99 -2.86 3.68
CA GLY A 149 -2.14 -2.44 5.08
C GLY A 149 -2.62 -1.01 5.28
N SER A 150 -3.32 -0.43 4.29
CA SER A 150 -3.78 0.96 4.33
C SER A 150 -5.18 1.12 3.75
N THR A 151 -5.75 2.30 3.99
CA THR A 151 -7.00 2.74 3.36
C THR A 151 -6.76 3.75 2.24
N ASP A 152 -5.50 3.89 1.81
CA ASP A 152 -5.11 4.82 0.76
C ASP A 152 -5.10 4.16 -0.60
N ARG A 153 -5.56 4.89 -1.60
CA ARG A 153 -5.47 4.54 -3.03
C ARG A 153 -4.50 5.49 -3.70
N VAL A 154 -3.79 5.00 -4.70
CA VAL A 154 -2.87 5.82 -5.49
C VAL A 154 -3.65 6.53 -6.60
N LEU A 155 -3.52 7.85 -6.63
CA LEU A 155 -3.88 8.71 -7.75
C LEU A 155 -2.61 8.99 -8.54
N LEU A 156 -2.56 8.47 -9.75
CA LEU A 156 -1.51 8.70 -10.73
C LEU A 156 -1.95 9.80 -11.70
N THR A 157 -1.15 10.84 -11.86
CA THR A 157 -1.32 11.80 -12.98
C THR A 157 -0.04 11.91 -13.79
N SER A 158 -0.22 11.98 -15.11
CA SER A 158 0.88 12.08 -16.07
C SER A 158 0.58 13.06 -17.19
N GLY A 159 1.57 13.81 -17.63
CA GLY A 159 1.50 14.80 -18.70
C GLY A 159 2.53 15.90 -18.51
N ASP A 160 2.37 17.03 -19.19
CA ASP A 160 3.27 18.18 -19.02
C ASP A 160 3.24 18.70 -17.58
N LEU A 161 4.34 19.33 -17.15
CA LEU A 161 4.46 19.92 -15.81
C LEU A 161 3.27 20.85 -15.47
N SER A 162 2.87 21.71 -16.41
CA SER A 162 1.73 22.63 -16.24
C SER A 162 0.41 21.89 -16.04
N SER A 163 0.18 20.83 -16.81
CA SER A 163 -1.04 20.02 -16.75
C SER A 163 -1.12 19.22 -15.43
N CYS A 164 0.02 18.68 -14.96
CA CYS A 164 0.10 18.00 -13.67
C CYS A 164 -0.16 18.96 -12.49
N LEU A 165 0.40 20.17 -12.53
CA LEU A 165 0.17 21.18 -11.48
C LEU A 165 -1.29 21.61 -11.41
N LYS A 166 -1.92 21.87 -12.57
CA LYS A 166 -3.36 22.15 -12.65
C LYS A 166 -4.20 20.99 -12.09
N MET A 167 -3.81 19.76 -12.40
CA MET A 167 -4.49 18.58 -11.85
C MET A 167 -4.40 18.53 -10.32
N ILE A 168 -3.20 18.71 -9.76
CA ILE A 168 -2.99 18.72 -8.31
C ILE A 168 -3.79 19.85 -7.65
N GLU A 169 -3.79 21.06 -8.21
CA GLU A 169 -4.58 22.19 -7.73
C GLU A 169 -6.08 21.87 -7.65
N ASN A 170 -6.64 21.33 -8.73
CA ASN A 170 -8.06 20.95 -8.77
C ASN A 170 -8.37 19.81 -7.81
N VAL A 171 -7.49 18.80 -7.71
CA VAL A 171 -7.65 17.71 -6.75
C VAL A 171 -7.64 18.25 -5.31
N MET A 172 -6.69 19.12 -4.94
CA MET A 172 -6.63 19.69 -3.58
C MET A 172 -7.90 20.49 -3.25
N ALA A 173 -8.41 21.29 -4.20
CA ALA A 173 -9.64 22.04 -4.04
C ALA A 173 -10.85 21.13 -3.78
N GLU A 174 -10.98 20.03 -4.53
CA GLU A 174 -12.05 19.04 -4.34
C GLU A 174 -11.91 18.29 -3.01
N LEU A 175 -10.69 17.88 -2.65
CA LEU A 175 -10.44 17.12 -1.42
C LEU A 175 -10.69 17.93 -0.16
N LYS A 176 -10.51 19.26 -0.21
CA LYS A 176 -10.78 20.16 0.91
C LYS A 176 -12.26 20.17 1.32
N GLU A 177 -13.17 20.04 0.35
CA GLU A 177 -14.62 20.11 0.58
C GLU A 177 -15.22 18.77 1.04
N ILE A 178 -14.53 17.65 0.79
CA ILE A 178 -15.06 16.32 1.00
C ILE A 178 -14.46 15.72 2.27
N PRO A 179 -15.22 15.52 3.37
CA PRO A 179 -14.67 14.87 4.55
C PRO A 179 -14.32 13.39 4.29
N ILE A 180 -13.26 12.90 4.95
CA ILE A 180 -12.91 11.48 4.95
C ILE A 180 -14.04 10.67 5.60
N LYS A 181 -14.43 9.57 4.94
CA LYS A 181 -15.46 8.65 5.44
C LYS A 181 -14.83 7.30 5.76
N GLY A 182 -15.06 6.80 6.97
CA GLY A 182 -14.57 5.49 7.40
C GLY A 182 -13.21 5.53 8.10
N PRO A 183 -12.59 4.36 8.36
CA PRO A 183 -11.29 4.27 8.99
C PRO A 183 -10.23 4.91 8.09
N SER A 184 -9.29 5.66 8.69
CA SER A 184 -8.17 6.28 7.97
C SER A 184 -6.86 5.72 8.50
N THR A 185 -6.28 4.80 7.74
CA THR A 185 -4.95 4.23 7.99
C THR A 185 -4.03 4.64 6.85
N PRO A 186 -3.16 5.63 7.08
CA PRO A 186 -2.13 6.03 6.14
C PRO A 186 -1.27 4.86 5.65
N TYR A 187 -0.97 4.82 4.36
CA TYR A 187 -0.03 3.84 3.82
C TYR A 187 1.36 3.99 4.44
N ASN A 188 1.98 2.85 4.74
CA ASN A 188 3.35 2.77 5.22
C ASN A 188 4.16 1.93 4.23
N PRO A 189 5.25 2.46 3.64
CA PRO A 189 6.07 1.73 2.68
C PRO A 189 6.69 0.43 3.24
N ASN A 190 6.77 0.27 4.56
CA ASN A 190 7.20 -1.01 5.15
C ASN A 190 6.22 -2.16 4.92
N ASN A 191 4.97 -1.87 4.54
CA ASN A 191 3.99 -2.86 4.13
C ASN A 191 4.08 -3.22 2.64
N TYR A 192 5.10 -2.72 1.93
CA TYR A 192 5.28 -2.93 0.50
C TYR A 192 5.25 -4.41 0.10
N GLU A 193 4.39 -4.73 -0.86
CA GLU A 193 4.31 -6.06 -1.48
C GLU A 193 4.67 -5.99 -2.96
N ASN A 194 5.84 -6.54 -3.34
CA ASN A 194 6.34 -6.50 -4.72
C ASN A 194 5.36 -7.08 -5.73
N ASN A 195 4.75 -8.23 -5.42
CA ASN A 195 3.84 -8.94 -6.33
C ASN A 195 2.52 -8.20 -6.58
N ARG A 196 2.20 -7.18 -5.77
CA ARG A 196 0.97 -6.39 -5.87
C ARG A 196 1.22 -4.93 -6.23
N ALA A 197 2.48 -4.53 -6.40
CA ALA A 197 2.87 -3.14 -6.71
C ALA A 197 2.06 -2.58 -7.89
N HIS A 198 1.91 -3.37 -8.96
CA HIS A 198 1.12 -2.98 -10.12
C HIS A 198 -0.38 -2.74 -9.83
N ASP A 199 -0.97 -3.49 -8.89
CA ASP A 199 -2.42 -3.47 -8.64
C ASP A 199 -2.90 -2.23 -7.88
N TYR A 200 -2.07 -1.75 -6.95
CA TYR A 200 -2.37 -0.54 -6.17
C TYR A 200 -1.65 0.71 -6.68
N GLY A 201 -0.71 0.58 -7.63
CA GLY A 201 0.03 1.69 -8.21
C GLY A 201 1.36 2.02 -7.53
N GLY A 202 1.95 1.06 -6.84
CA GLY A 202 3.30 1.14 -6.26
C GLY A 202 4.41 1.09 -7.30
N PHE A 203 5.65 1.26 -6.84
CA PHE A 203 6.83 1.10 -7.68
C PHE A 203 7.30 -0.35 -7.69
N GLU A 204 7.39 -0.97 -8.87
CA GLU A 204 7.97 -2.30 -9.00
C GLU A 204 9.44 -2.27 -8.61
N GLY A 205 9.85 -3.17 -7.72
CA GLY A 205 11.25 -3.33 -7.38
C GLY A 205 12.03 -3.76 -8.63
N SER A 206 13.23 -3.21 -8.80
CA SER A 206 14.15 -3.55 -9.90
C SER A 206 14.72 -4.98 -9.80
N MET A 207 13.98 -5.93 -9.24
CA MET A 207 14.31 -7.36 -9.15
C MET A 207 13.46 -8.23 -10.09
N SER A 208 12.81 -7.60 -11.07
CA SER A 208 12.27 -8.29 -12.23
C SER A 208 13.14 -7.93 -13.43
N GLY A 209 14.12 -8.80 -13.74
CA GLY A 209 14.57 -8.88 -15.12
C GLY A 209 13.34 -9.04 -16.05
N PRO A 210 13.45 -8.68 -17.34
CA PRO A 210 12.32 -8.74 -18.26
C PRO A 210 11.62 -10.10 -18.08
N PRO A 211 10.27 -10.13 -18.03
CA PRO A 211 9.55 -11.37 -17.84
C PRO A 211 10.13 -12.36 -18.82
N ARG A 212 10.75 -13.44 -18.31
CA ARG A 212 11.12 -14.55 -19.16
C ARG A 212 9.82 -14.97 -19.79
N SER A 213 9.65 -14.58 -21.05
CA SER A 213 8.56 -15.01 -21.90
C SER A 213 8.48 -16.51 -21.69
N MET A 214 7.44 -16.96 -20.97
CA MET A 214 7.01 -18.35 -21.06
C MET A 214 6.58 -18.51 -22.51
N GLY A 215 7.57 -18.78 -23.36
CA GLY A 215 7.37 -19.22 -24.71
C GLY A 215 6.43 -20.41 -24.63
N LYS A 216 5.34 -20.30 -25.40
CA LYS A 216 4.42 -21.38 -25.73
C LYS A 216 5.16 -22.72 -25.78
N GLY A 217 4.61 -23.71 -25.08
CA GLY A 217 5.17 -25.04 -24.94
C GLY A 217 5.71 -25.61 -26.26
N GLY A 218 7.02 -25.84 -26.28
CA GLY A 218 7.62 -26.91 -27.05
C GLY A 218 7.63 -28.18 -26.19
N PRO A 219 7.40 -29.38 -26.76
CA PRO A 219 7.42 -30.62 -26.00
C PRO A 219 8.83 -30.92 -25.46
N PRO A 220 8.95 -31.65 -24.33
CA PRO A 220 10.24 -31.92 -23.70
C PRO A 220 11.12 -32.80 -24.60
N PRO A 221 12.44 -32.57 -24.68
CA PRO A 221 13.31 -33.46 -25.42
C PRO A 221 13.44 -34.79 -24.67
N ARG A 222 13.19 -35.85 -25.43
CA ARG A 222 13.27 -37.25 -25.03
C ARG A 222 14.73 -37.60 -24.75
N SER A 223 14.98 -38.13 -23.55
CA SER A 223 16.21 -38.82 -23.16
C SER A 223 16.67 -39.80 -24.25
N GLY A 224 17.92 -39.69 -24.68
CA GLY A 224 18.58 -40.65 -25.56
C GLY A 224 20.09 -40.41 -25.58
N GLY A 225 20.82 -41.23 -24.81
CA GLY A 225 22.28 -41.23 -24.80
C GLY A 225 22.91 -42.08 -25.90
N TYR A 226 24.23 -41.92 -26.00
CA TYR A 226 25.25 -42.73 -26.69
C TYR A 226 25.34 -42.67 -28.23
N GLY A 227 26.54 -42.35 -28.72
CA GLY A 227 26.94 -42.60 -30.10
C GLY A 227 28.19 -41.83 -30.52
N TYR A 228 29.24 -42.54 -30.88
CA TYR A 228 30.60 -42.09 -31.20
C TYR A 228 30.77 -41.42 -32.58
N SER A 229 31.95 -40.80 -32.73
CA SER A 229 32.87 -40.81 -33.90
C SER A 229 32.66 -39.87 -35.10
N ASP A 230 33.68 -39.00 -35.25
CA ASP A 230 34.53 -38.76 -36.43
C ASP A 230 33.98 -38.19 -37.75
N GLY A 231 34.69 -37.16 -38.23
CA GLY A 231 35.22 -37.22 -39.60
C GLY A 231 34.65 -36.23 -40.62
N ARG A 232 35.43 -35.18 -40.89
CA ARG A 232 35.81 -34.58 -42.20
C ARG A 232 34.85 -34.64 -43.41
N GLY A 233 34.77 -33.51 -44.13
CA GLY A 233 34.60 -33.45 -45.60
C GLY A 233 33.30 -32.76 -46.03
N LEU A 234 33.35 -31.54 -46.55
CA LEU A 234 33.49 -31.18 -47.98
C LEU A 234 32.23 -31.45 -48.82
N GLY A 235 31.57 -30.35 -49.20
CA GLY A 235 31.16 -30.09 -50.58
C GLY A 235 29.86 -30.69 -51.10
N ASP A 236 29.14 -29.84 -51.83
CA ASP A 236 28.70 -30.08 -53.21
C ASP A 236 27.18 -29.98 -53.51
N TYR A 237 26.94 -29.49 -54.72
CA TYR A 237 25.78 -28.85 -55.36
C TYR A 237 24.36 -29.43 -55.18
N GLY A 238 23.38 -28.52 -55.29
CA GLY A 238 22.56 -28.49 -56.51
C GLY A 238 21.03 -28.57 -56.40
N TYR A 239 20.37 -27.60 -57.05
CA TYR A 239 19.09 -27.69 -57.80
C TYR A 239 17.79 -28.04 -57.05
N ARG A 240 16.82 -27.11 -56.96
CA ARG A 240 15.78 -26.73 -57.96
C ARG A 240 14.52 -27.60 -57.86
N GLY A 241 13.40 -26.93 -57.61
CA GLY A 241 12.14 -27.24 -58.29
C GLY A 241 10.99 -27.77 -57.42
N GLY A 242 10.13 -26.84 -56.99
CA GLY A 242 8.70 -26.84 -57.30
C GLY A 242 7.73 -27.89 -56.68
N PRO A 243 6.43 -27.54 -56.59
CA PRO A 243 5.36 -28.25 -55.84
C PRO A 243 4.69 -29.33 -56.76
N PRO A 244 3.62 -30.12 -56.42
CA PRO A 244 2.39 -29.69 -55.71
C PRO A 244 1.54 -30.74 -54.91
N GLN A 245 0.61 -30.21 -54.10
CA GLN A 245 -0.82 -30.55 -54.00
C GLN A 245 -1.29 -32.02 -53.84
N GLY A 246 -2.02 -32.24 -52.74
CA GLY A 246 -3.33 -32.92 -52.78
C GLY A 246 -3.44 -34.32 -52.19
N TYR A 247 -4.68 -34.61 -51.76
CA TYR A 247 -5.30 -35.91 -51.46
C TYR A 247 -5.39 -36.37 -50.00
N GLN A 248 -6.54 -35.97 -49.46
CA GLN A 248 -7.51 -36.68 -48.64
C GLN A 248 -7.67 -38.20 -48.94
N ALA A 249 -7.85 -38.96 -47.85
CA ALA A 249 -8.38 -40.34 -47.68
C ALA A 249 -7.36 -41.14 -46.84
N GLY A 250 -7.68 -41.79 -45.72
CA GLY A 250 -8.92 -42.37 -45.28
C GLY A 250 -8.58 -43.76 -44.74
N THR A 251 -9.14 -44.06 -43.58
CA THR A 251 -9.70 -45.39 -43.24
C THR A 251 -8.84 -46.42 -42.46
N TYR A 252 -9.57 -47.16 -41.60
CA TYR A 252 -9.30 -48.41 -40.86
C TYR A 252 -8.21 -48.30 -39.77
N GLY A 253 -8.39 -48.62 -38.49
CA GLY A 253 -9.38 -49.43 -37.79
C GLY A 253 -8.65 -50.17 -36.65
N SER A 254 -9.38 -50.49 -35.58
CA SER A 254 -9.06 -51.48 -34.54
C SER A 254 -8.40 -51.03 -33.22
N ALA A 255 -9.28 -50.83 -32.25
CA ALA A 255 -9.41 -51.56 -30.97
C ALA A 255 -8.20 -51.75 -30.03
N GLY A 256 -8.40 -51.35 -28.77
CA GLY A 256 -7.84 -52.07 -27.62
C GLY A 256 -7.60 -51.24 -26.35
N TYR A 257 -8.44 -51.47 -25.32
CA TYR A 257 -8.25 -51.18 -23.89
C TYR A 257 -8.37 -49.71 -23.45
N GLY A 258 -9.35 -49.25 -22.66
CA GLY A 258 -10.17 -49.92 -21.65
C GLY A 258 -9.66 -49.61 -20.24
N GLY A 259 -9.93 -48.40 -19.72
CA GLY A 259 -9.68 -47.99 -18.34
C GLY A 259 -10.90 -47.28 -17.74
N PRO A 260 -11.30 -47.57 -16.49
CA PRO A 260 -12.57 -47.10 -15.92
C PRO A 260 -12.54 -45.61 -15.52
N PRO A 261 -13.67 -44.89 -15.60
CA PRO A 261 -13.78 -43.49 -15.18
C PRO A 261 -13.87 -43.35 -13.64
N PRO A 262 -13.40 -42.24 -13.05
CA PRO A 262 -13.60 -41.95 -11.64
C PRO A 262 -15.08 -41.61 -11.33
N PRO A 263 -15.54 -41.82 -10.08
CA PRO A 263 -16.94 -41.71 -9.70
C PRO A 263 -17.46 -40.26 -9.64
N PRO A 264 -18.79 -40.06 -9.74
CA PRO A 264 -19.41 -38.74 -9.70
C PRO A 264 -19.49 -38.23 -8.25
N ALA A 265 -18.93 -37.05 -7.98
CA ALA A 265 -19.27 -36.31 -6.77
C ALA A 265 -20.55 -35.50 -7.03
N ASN A 266 -21.58 -35.87 -6.28
CA ASN A 266 -22.90 -35.27 -6.22
C ASN A 266 -22.86 -33.73 -6.24
N GLY A 267 -23.71 -33.16 -7.10
CA GLY A 267 -23.98 -31.75 -7.14
C GLY A 267 -24.81 -31.27 -5.94
N TYR A 268 -24.68 -29.98 -5.67
CA TYR A 268 -25.79 -29.10 -5.34
C TYR A 268 -25.56 -27.78 -6.08
N TYR A 269 -26.00 -27.73 -7.33
CA TYR A 269 -26.34 -26.48 -8.00
C TYR A 269 -27.79 -26.16 -7.63
N GLY A 270 -28.00 -24.99 -7.04
CA GLY A 270 -29.31 -24.42 -6.75
C GLY A 270 -29.16 -22.92 -6.55
N GLY A 271 -28.89 -22.20 -7.64
CA GLY A 271 -29.14 -20.76 -7.66
C GLY A 271 -30.61 -20.50 -7.96
N VAL A 272 -31.24 -19.52 -7.31
CA VAL A 272 -31.88 -18.34 -7.94
C VAL A 272 -32.13 -17.25 -6.87
N GLY A 273 -31.67 -16.02 -7.16
CA GLY A 273 -32.41 -14.76 -6.93
C GLY A 273 -32.79 -14.33 -5.50
N GLY A 274 -32.00 -13.41 -4.94
CA GLY A 274 -32.41 -12.58 -3.80
C GLY A 274 -31.57 -11.30 -3.71
N TYR A 275 -32.19 -10.14 -3.92
CA TYR A 275 -31.58 -8.82 -3.82
C TYR A 275 -31.31 -8.48 -2.34
N GLY A 276 -30.08 -8.09 -1.99
CA GLY A 276 -29.81 -7.25 -0.80
C GLY A 276 -28.71 -7.69 0.17
N THR A 277 -27.93 -6.69 0.59
CA THR A 277 -27.04 -6.58 1.76
C THR A 277 -25.59 -7.08 1.64
N GLY A 278 -24.66 -6.15 1.85
CA GLY A 278 -23.21 -6.34 1.73
C GLY A 278 -22.66 -7.33 2.76
N ASN A 279 -21.82 -8.23 2.27
CA ASN A 279 -21.14 -9.25 3.04
C ASN A 279 -20.17 -8.58 4.03
N GLN A 280 -20.60 -8.34 5.26
CA GLN A 280 -19.71 -7.96 6.35
C GLN A 280 -19.04 -9.24 6.85
N THR A 281 -17.88 -9.55 6.28
CA THR A 281 -17.03 -10.66 6.73
C THR A 281 -16.69 -10.48 8.21
N LEU A 282 -17.18 -11.39 9.05
CA LEU A 282 -16.80 -11.48 10.47
C LEU A 282 -15.40 -12.07 10.54
N THR A 283 -14.47 -11.33 11.15
CA THR A 283 -13.09 -11.75 11.41
C THR A 283 -12.89 -11.96 12.91
N THR A 284 -11.77 -12.58 13.29
CA THR A 284 -11.41 -12.79 14.69
C THR A 284 -10.00 -12.26 14.94
N ALA A 285 -9.84 -11.47 15.99
CA ALA A 285 -8.55 -10.96 16.46
C ALA A 285 -8.29 -11.44 17.88
N GLN A 286 -7.03 -11.71 18.21
CA GLN A 286 -6.60 -12.09 19.54
C GLN A 286 -5.68 -11.00 20.11
N VAL A 287 -5.93 -10.63 21.36
CA VAL A 287 -5.12 -9.65 22.09
C VAL A 287 -4.67 -10.28 23.39
N THR A 288 -3.36 -10.30 23.61
CA THR A 288 -2.78 -10.80 24.86
C THR A 288 -2.63 -9.67 25.85
N ILE A 289 -3.10 -9.88 27.08
CA ILE A 289 -2.95 -8.94 28.19
C ILE A 289 -2.31 -9.63 29.40
N PRO A 290 -1.55 -8.90 30.24
CA PRO A 290 -1.16 -9.39 31.54
C PRO A 290 -2.35 -9.80 32.41
N SER A 291 -2.22 -10.92 33.11
CA SER A 291 -3.31 -11.55 33.89
C SER A 291 -3.83 -10.67 35.03
N ASN A 292 -2.99 -9.78 35.58
CA ASN A 292 -3.36 -8.76 36.56
C ASN A 292 -4.32 -7.70 35.98
N LEU A 293 -4.26 -7.41 34.68
CA LEU A 293 -5.10 -6.40 34.02
C LEU A 293 -6.47 -6.95 33.57
N GLY A 294 -6.67 -8.27 33.64
CA GLY A 294 -7.94 -8.90 33.27
C GLY A 294 -9.12 -8.42 34.14
N GLY A 295 -8.91 -8.26 35.46
CA GLY A 295 -9.96 -7.76 36.37
C GLY A 295 -10.37 -6.32 36.06
N THR A 296 -9.40 -5.51 35.66
CA THR A 296 -9.57 -4.09 35.31
C THR A 296 -10.35 -3.88 34.00
N ILE A 297 -10.18 -4.78 33.03
CA ILE A 297 -10.94 -4.82 31.78
C ILE A 297 -12.37 -5.33 32.00
N ILE A 298 -12.54 -6.32 32.88
CA ILE A 298 -13.86 -6.89 33.21
C ILE A 298 -14.72 -5.88 34.00
N GLY A 299 -14.13 -5.21 34.98
CA GLY A 299 -14.82 -4.28 35.89
C GLY A 299 -15.62 -4.98 36.99
N LYS A 300 -16.07 -4.22 38.00
CA LYS A 300 -16.90 -4.75 39.10
C LYS A 300 -18.19 -5.33 38.53
N GLY A 301 -18.46 -6.62 38.80
CA GLY A 301 -19.64 -7.31 38.27
C GLY A 301 -19.67 -7.53 36.75
N GLY A 302 -18.56 -7.31 36.02
CA GLY A 302 -18.52 -7.45 34.56
C GLY A 302 -19.10 -6.27 33.78
N GLU A 303 -19.44 -5.17 34.45
CA GLU A 303 -20.08 -4.00 33.85
C GLU A 303 -19.24 -3.38 32.72
N ARG A 304 -17.92 -3.33 32.89
CA ARG A 304 -17.02 -2.66 31.94
C ARG A 304 -16.89 -3.47 30.65
N ILE A 305 -16.69 -4.79 30.74
CA ILE A 305 -16.65 -5.64 29.55
C ILE A 305 -18.02 -5.74 28.86
N ALA A 306 -19.12 -5.71 29.63
CA ALA A 306 -20.47 -5.66 29.06
C ALA A 306 -20.67 -4.38 28.23
N ARG A 307 -20.25 -3.23 28.76
CA ARG A 307 -20.25 -1.96 28.03
C ARG A 307 -19.39 -1.98 26.78
N ILE A 308 -18.18 -2.53 26.84
CA ILE A 308 -17.29 -2.64 25.66
C ILE A 308 -17.93 -3.52 24.58
N ARG A 309 -18.56 -4.64 24.94
CA ARG A 309 -19.29 -5.49 23.99
C ARG A 309 -20.47 -4.74 23.36
N GLN A 310 -21.20 -3.96 24.15
CA GLN A 310 -22.34 -3.17 23.69
C GLN A 310 -21.92 -2.04 22.74
N GLU A 311 -20.88 -1.28 23.09
CA GLU A 311 -20.40 -0.14 22.28
C GLU A 311 -19.66 -0.60 21.01
N SER A 312 -18.89 -1.69 21.09
CA SER A 312 -18.18 -2.23 19.93
C SER A 312 -19.05 -3.07 19.01
N GLY A 313 -20.14 -3.65 19.52
CA GLY A 313 -20.94 -4.66 18.81
C GLY A 313 -20.18 -5.96 18.52
N ALA A 314 -18.97 -6.14 19.08
CA ALA A 314 -18.14 -7.31 18.89
C ALA A 314 -18.45 -8.39 19.92
N GLN A 315 -18.29 -9.65 19.53
CA GLN A 315 -18.27 -10.78 20.44
C GLN A 315 -16.87 -10.87 21.09
N ILE A 316 -16.79 -10.66 22.39
CA ILE A 316 -15.50 -10.65 23.12
C ILE A 316 -15.48 -11.78 24.14
N THR A 317 -14.54 -12.71 24.03
CA THR A 317 -14.32 -13.82 24.95
C THR A 317 -12.99 -13.63 25.67
N LEU A 318 -13.01 -13.71 27.01
CA LEU A 318 -11.79 -13.67 27.82
C LEU A 318 -11.54 -15.07 28.38
N GLU A 319 -10.34 -15.59 28.13
CA GLU A 319 -9.92 -16.87 28.69
C GLU A 319 -9.47 -16.69 30.16
N ALA A 320 -9.78 -17.67 31.00
CA ALA A 320 -9.34 -17.66 32.39
C ALA A 320 -7.81 -17.78 32.44
N ALA A 321 -7.15 -17.01 33.31
CA ALA A 321 -5.73 -17.23 33.58
C ALA A 321 -5.58 -18.59 34.28
N GLN A 322 -5.23 -19.62 33.53
CA GLN A 322 -4.89 -20.95 34.03
C GLN A 322 -3.50 -20.94 34.68
N GLY A 323 -3.26 -20.03 35.63
CA GLY A 323 -1.95 -19.81 36.26
C GLY A 323 -0.90 -19.17 35.35
N GLN A 324 -1.27 -18.74 34.14
CA GLN A 324 -0.37 -18.07 33.19
C GLN A 324 -0.25 -16.57 33.49
N PRO A 325 0.93 -15.96 33.24
CA PRO A 325 1.15 -14.53 33.47
C PRO A 325 0.32 -13.66 32.53
N GLU A 326 -0.18 -14.22 31.42
CA GLU A 326 -0.94 -13.55 30.38
C GLU A 326 -2.30 -14.24 30.15
N ARG A 327 -3.29 -13.45 29.71
CA ARG A 327 -4.62 -13.91 29.29
C ARG A 327 -4.87 -13.48 27.85
N ILE A 328 -5.57 -14.32 27.11
CA ILE A 328 -5.96 -14.03 25.73
C ILE A 328 -7.39 -13.50 25.71
N ILE A 329 -7.57 -12.39 25.02
CA ILE A 329 -8.87 -11.82 24.66
C ILE A 329 -9.10 -12.13 23.20
N THR A 330 -10.14 -12.92 22.91
CA THR A 330 -10.57 -13.21 21.55
C THR A 330 -11.75 -12.29 21.20
N ILE A 331 -11.63 -11.53 20.12
CA ILE A 331 -12.62 -10.56 19.64
C ILE A 331 -13.07 -11.00 18.25
N THR A 332 -14.35 -11.32 18.10
CA THR A 332 -14.96 -11.72 16.83
C THR A 332 -16.02 -10.71 16.44
N GLY A 333 -15.97 -10.24 15.19
CA GLY A 333 -16.88 -9.21 14.69
C GLY A 333 -16.45 -8.74 13.32
N THR A 334 -17.11 -7.71 12.79
CA THR A 334 -16.60 -7.01 11.61
C THR A 334 -15.30 -6.29 11.96
N GLU A 335 -14.49 -5.94 10.96
CA GLU A 335 -13.24 -5.21 11.17
C GLU A 335 -13.45 -3.92 12.01
N HIS A 336 -14.55 -3.20 11.76
CA HIS A 336 -14.96 -2.04 12.55
C HIS A 336 -15.28 -2.39 14.01
N GLN A 337 -16.04 -3.47 14.24
CA GLN A 337 -16.38 -3.92 15.59
C GLN A 337 -15.12 -4.34 16.36
N ILE A 338 -14.19 -5.04 15.71
CA ILE A 338 -12.92 -5.45 16.31
C ILE A 338 -12.06 -4.24 16.66
N HIS A 339 -11.89 -3.29 15.75
CA HIS A 339 -11.08 -2.10 16.00
C HIS A 339 -11.65 -1.24 17.12
N THR A 340 -12.99 -1.09 17.16
CA THR A 340 -13.69 -0.39 18.24
C THR A 340 -13.48 -1.10 19.57
N ALA A 341 -13.61 -2.43 19.60
CA ALA A 341 -13.34 -3.23 20.79
C ALA A 341 -11.88 -3.09 21.26
N GLN A 342 -10.91 -3.14 20.35
CA GLN A 342 -9.48 -2.96 20.66
C GLN A 342 -9.21 -1.59 21.25
N TYR A 343 -9.75 -0.52 20.67
CA TYR A 343 -9.61 0.83 21.18
C TYR A 343 -10.18 0.98 22.60
N LEU A 344 -11.39 0.48 22.84
CA LEU A 344 -12.05 0.54 24.15
C LEU A 344 -11.31 -0.29 25.20
N LEU A 345 -10.78 -1.45 24.82
CA LEU A 345 -9.93 -2.28 25.69
C LEU A 345 -8.64 -1.54 26.07
N GLN A 346 -7.96 -0.92 25.11
CA GLN A 346 -6.76 -0.12 25.36
C GLN A 346 -7.05 1.09 26.26
N GLN A 347 -8.16 1.79 26.04
CA GLN A 347 -8.58 2.88 26.93
C GLN A 347 -8.86 2.41 28.36
N CYS A 348 -9.45 1.22 28.53
CA CYS A 348 -9.68 0.65 29.86
C CYS A 348 -8.37 0.35 30.58
N VAL A 349 -7.35 -0.15 29.87
CA VAL A 349 -6.02 -0.35 30.45
C VAL A 349 -5.37 0.99 30.81
N ARG A 350 -5.41 1.99 29.92
CA ARG A 350 -4.78 3.32 30.13
C ARG A 350 -5.42 4.16 31.25
N THR A 351 -6.72 4.01 31.46
CA THR A 351 -7.46 4.78 32.48
C THR A 351 -7.32 4.18 33.88
N SER A 352 -6.78 2.98 34.00
CA SER A 352 -6.72 2.27 35.27
C SER A 352 -5.35 2.43 35.92
N HIS A 353 -5.34 2.58 37.24
CA HIS A 353 -4.13 2.84 38.03
C HIS A 353 -3.02 1.80 37.76
N GLU A 354 -3.41 0.53 37.70
CA GLU A 354 -2.52 -0.61 37.42
C GLU A 354 -1.91 -0.57 35.99
N GLY A 355 -2.66 -0.09 34.99
CA GLY A 355 -2.17 0.04 33.62
C GLY A 355 -1.22 1.23 33.44
N ARG A 356 -1.38 2.29 34.25
CA ARG A 356 -0.46 3.44 34.28
C ARG A 356 0.89 3.11 34.89
N GLU A 357 0.92 2.24 35.91
CA GLU A 357 2.18 1.77 36.52
C GLU A 357 2.94 0.81 35.60
N GLN A 358 2.24 -0.01 34.81
CA GLN A 358 2.87 -1.02 33.97
C GLN A 358 3.29 -0.52 32.57
N PHE A 359 2.60 0.49 32.02
CA PHE A 359 2.87 1.00 30.65
C PHE A 359 3.23 2.50 30.58
N GLY A 360 3.23 3.20 31.71
CA GLY A 360 3.57 4.63 31.80
C GLY A 360 2.54 5.57 31.16
N PRO A 361 2.50 6.85 31.57
CA PRO A 361 1.83 7.89 30.79
C PRO A 361 2.69 8.20 29.55
N MET A 362 2.13 8.02 28.35
CA MET A 362 2.72 8.50 27.10
C MET A 362 2.71 10.02 27.03
#